data_AF-A0A4Q0SU25-F1
#
_entry.id   AF-A0A4Q0SU25-F1
#
_cell.length_a   1.000
_cell.length_b   1.000
_cell.length_c   1.000
_cell.angle_alpha   90.00
_cell.angle_beta   90.00
_cell.angle_gamma   90.00
#
_symmetry.space_group_name_H-M   'P 1'
#
loop_
_entity.id
_entity.type
_entity.pdbx_description
1 polymer ?
#
loop_
_entity_poly.entity_id
_entity_poly.type
_entity_poly.pdbx_seq_one_letter_code
_entity_poly.pdbx_strand_id
1 'polypeptide(L)'
;MISRRALELATAVLTGSFGVAVVVSSLDNGIGWSSAGVDAGTFPFLTGIIIVVGSLYNLVRGVLPAATLASVPIAITPIELRRLAGLFVPAAIFVAAIPLAGMYAASALYVFAVLAIPRHQSVPRALAMAGATALALYVVFERMFQVSLPHGALAAAFGF
;
A
#
# COMPACT_ATOMS: atom_id res chain seq x y z
N MET A 1 -28.34 -4.70 -0.73
CA MET A 1 -27.77 -4.92 0.62
C MET A 1 -26.76 -6.06 0.50
N ILE A 2 -25.48 -5.83 0.81
CA ILE A 2 -24.44 -6.89 0.76
C ILE A 2 -24.45 -7.61 2.11
N SER A 3 -24.50 -8.95 2.11
CA SER A 3 -24.48 -9.71 3.37
C SER A 3 -23.07 -9.65 4.00
N ARG A 4 -22.97 -9.70 5.33
CA ARG A 4 -21.69 -9.76 6.05
C ARG A 4 -20.82 -10.92 5.55
N ARG A 5 -21.43 -12.07 5.27
CA ARG A 5 -20.77 -13.23 4.66
C ARG A 5 -20.18 -12.91 3.30
N ALA A 6 -20.93 -12.24 2.42
CA ALA A 6 -20.41 -11.83 1.11
C ALA A 6 -19.23 -10.85 1.25
N LEU A 7 -19.28 -9.95 2.24
CA LEU A 7 -18.20 -9.01 2.52
C LEU A 7 -16.95 -9.70 3.10
N GLU A 8 -17.12 -10.64 4.04
CA GLU A 8 -16.02 -11.44 4.60
C GLU A 8 -15.34 -12.28 3.52
N LEU A 9 -16.13 -12.94 2.65
CA LEU A 9 -15.61 -13.71 1.53
C LEU A 9 -14.90 -12.81 0.52
N ALA A 10 -15.50 -11.69 0.13
CA ALA A 10 -14.88 -10.75 -0.81
C ALA A 10 -13.57 -10.18 -0.25
N THR A 11 -13.54 -9.81 1.02
CA THR A 11 -12.34 -9.30 1.68
C THR A 11 -11.25 -10.38 1.73
N ALA A 12 -11.59 -11.61 2.12
CA ALA A 12 -10.64 -12.72 2.14
C ALA A 12 -10.06 -13.02 0.75
N VAL A 13 -10.89 -13.00 -0.30
CA VAL A 13 -10.41 -13.17 -1.69
C VAL A 13 -9.48 -12.02 -2.09
N LEU A 14 -9.84 -10.78 -1.79
CA LEU A 14 -9.03 -9.60 -2.13
C LEU A 14 -7.69 -9.60 -1.39
N THR A 15 -7.68 -9.82 -0.07
CA THR A 15 -6.45 -9.85 0.73
C THR A 15 -5.60 -11.06 0.38
N GLY A 16 -6.21 -12.22 0.12
CA GLY A 16 -5.49 -13.40 -0.34
C GLY A 16 -4.81 -13.18 -1.68
N SER A 17 -5.51 -12.59 -2.63
CA SER A 17 -4.97 -12.25 -3.96
C SER A 17 -3.81 -11.24 -3.85
N PHE A 18 -3.96 -10.24 -2.98
CA PHE A 18 -2.88 -9.29 -2.68
C PHE A 18 -1.67 -9.99 -2.04
N GLY A 19 -1.89 -10.88 -1.06
CA GLY A 19 -0.83 -11.67 -0.46
C GLY A 19 -0.08 -12.53 -1.47
N VAL A 20 -0.79 -13.16 -2.42
CA VAL A 20 -0.16 -13.91 -3.53
C VAL A 20 0.67 -12.98 -4.41
N ALA A 21 0.16 -11.81 -4.78
CA ALA A 21 0.92 -10.84 -5.57
C ALA A 21 2.21 -10.40 -4.85
N VAL A 22 2.14 -10.17 -3.52
CA VAL A 22 3.31 -9.85 -2.70
C VAL A 22 4.31 -11.01 -2.69
N VAL A 23 3.86 -12.26 -2.50
CA VAL A 23 4.74 -13.44 -2.54
C VAL A 23 5.46 -13.53 -3.88
N VAL A 24 4.73 -13.43 -4.99
CA VAL A 24 5.29 -13.52 -6.34
C VAL A 24 6.33 -12.41 -6.58
N SER A 25 5.98 -11.16 -6.28
CA SER A 25 6.89 -10.01 -6.46
C SER A 25 8.12 -10.07 -5.54
N SER A 26 8.01 -10.74 -4.40
CA SER A 26 9.15 -10.90 -3.48
C SER A 26 10.21 -11.85 -4.02
N LEU A 27 9.84 -12.80 -4.89
CA LEU A 27 10.79 -13.73 -5.51
C LEU A 27 11.80 -12.98 -6.40
N ASP A 28 11.37 -11.92 -7.08
CA ASP A 28 12.24 -11.09 -7.91
C ASP A 28 13.34 -10.38 -7.11
N ASN A 29 13.10 -10.18 -5.80
CA ASN A 29 14.01 -9.49 -4.88
C ASN A 29 14.89 -10.45 -4.07
N GLY A 30 14.80 -11.77 -4.33
CA GLY A 30 15.52 -12.81 -3.60
C GLY A 30 14.94 -13.10 -2.21
N ILE A 31 14.84 -14.39 -1.85
CA ILE A 31 14.35 -14.86 -0.54
C ILE A 31 15.39 -15.71 0.20
N GLY A 32 16.65 -15.62 -0.23
CA GLY A 32 17.74 -16.46 0.22
C GLY A 32 18.63 -15.76 1.24
N TRP A 33 19.78 -16.39 1.46
CA TRP A 33 20.85 -15.85 2.27
C TRP A 33 22.06 -15.57 1.39
N SER A 34 22.49 -14.32 1.33
CA SER A 34 23.67 -13.89 0.59
C SER A 34 24.83 -13.57 1.54
N SER A 35 25.99 -13.26 0.97
CA SER A 35 27.16 -12.79 1.74
C SER A 35 26.90 -11.48 2.50
N ALA A 36 25.87 -10.73 2.11
CA ALA A 36 25.45 -9.48 2.76
C ALA A 36 24.36 -9.69 3.82
N GLY A 37 23.86 -10.92 4.01
CA GLY A 37 22.78 -11.26 4.93
C GLY A 37 21.53 -11.77 4.22
N VAL A 38 20.39 -11.66 4.89
CA VAL A 38 19.09 -12.09 4.34
C VAL A 38 18.69 -11.17 3.19
N ASP A 39 18.30 -11.77 2.06
CA ASP A 39 17.87 -11.01 0.89
C ASP A 39 16.60 -10.20 1.18
N ALA A 40 16.48 -9.05 0.53
CA ALA A 40 15.44 -8.06 0.80
C ALA A 40 14.01 -8.58 0.54
N GLY A 41 13.83 -9.54 -0.37
CA GLY A 41 12.54 -10.16 -0.65
C GLY A 41 12.05 -11.11 0.47
N THR A 42 12.91 -11.54 1.39
CA THR A 42 12.52 -12.49 2.45
C THR A 42 11.43 -11.93 3.38
N PHE A 43 11.55 -10.66 3.77
CA PHE A 43 10.56 -10.00 4.63
C PHE A 43 9.16 -9.90 3.98
N PRO A 44 9.02 -9.32 2.77
CA PRO A 44 7.72 -9.24 2.11
C PRO A 44 7.19 -10.64 1.74
N PHE A 45 8.05 -11.62 1.43
CA PHE A 45 7.64 -13.00 1.17
C PHE A 45 6.93 -13.61 2.39
N LEU A 46 7.56 -13.57 3.57
CA LEU A 46 6.96 -14.11 4.80
C LEU A 46 5.66 -13.39 5.16
N THR A 47 5.62 -12.07 5.00
CA THR A 47 4.42 -11.26 5.23
C THR A 47 3.30 -11.69 4.28
N GLY A 48 3.61 -11.87 3.00
CA GLY A 48 2.68 -12.35 1.98
C GLY A 48 2.11 -13.74 2.32
N ILE A 49 2.94 -14.68 2.76
CA ILE A 49 2.49 -16.00 3.20
C ILE A 49 1.52 -15.91 4.38
N ILE A 50 1.82 -15.08 5.39
CA ILE A 50 0.92 -14.87 6.53
C ILE A 50 -0.44 -14.31 6.08
N ILE A 51 -0.43 -13.35 5.15
CA ILE A 51 -1.65 -12.77 4.57
C ILE A 51 -2.46 -13.84 3.82
N VAL A 52 -1.81 -14.68 3.01
CA VAL A 52 -2.46 -15.76 2.27
C VAL A 52 -3.09 -16.77 3.22
N VAL A 53 -2.35 -17.24 4.22
CA VAL A 53 -2.84 -18.23 5.20
C VAL A 53 -4.01 -17.67 6.00
N GLY A 54 -3.92 -16.43 6.50
CA GLY A 54 -5.03 -15.79 7.22
C GLY A 54 -6.26 -15.59 6.33
N SER A 55 -6.07 -15.29 5.05
CA SER A 55 -7.15 -15.14 4.07
C SER A 55 -7.83 -16.48 3.77
N LEU A 56 -7.06 -17.56 3.60
CA LEU A 56 -7.59 -18.92 3.45
C LEU A 56 -8.39 -19.36 4.68
N TYR A 57 -7.88 -19.08 5.88
CA TYR A 57 -8.60 -19.35 7.12
C TYR A 57 -9.98 -18.65 7.16
N ASN A 58 -10.02 -17.37 6.81
CA ASN A 58 -11.27 -16.60 6.73
C ASN A 58 -12.22 -17.13 5.66
N LEU A 59 -11.68 -17.54 4.50
CA LEU A 59 -12.48 -18.12 3.41
C LEU A 59 -13.12 -19.44 3.85
N VAL A 60 -12.34 -20.35 4.45
CA VAL A 60 -12.84 -21.63 4.97
C VAL A 60 -13.90 -21.40 6.04
N ARG A 61 -13.66 -20.49 6.99
CA ARG A 61 -14.64 -20.17 8.04
C ARG A 61 -15.91 -19.52 7.50
N GLY A 62 -15.81 -18.72 6.44
CA GLY A 62 -16.95 -18.09 5.78
C GLY A 62 -17.77 -19.05 4.91
N VAL A 63 -17.16 -20.12 4.40
CA VAL A 63 -17.84 -21.15 3.60
C VAL A 63 -18.47 -22.23 4.51
N LEU A 64 -17.78 -22.62 5.59
CA LEU A 64 -18.30 -23.62 6.52
C LEU A 64 -19.55 -23.12 7.25
N PRO A 65 -20.63 -23.93 7.31
CA PRO A 65 -21.86 -23.55 8.00
C PRO A 65 -21.65 -23.63 9.52
N ALA A 66 -21.12 -22.57 10.13
CA ALA A 66 -21.18 -22.37 11.57
C ALA A 66 -22.54 -21.76 11.94
N ALA A 67 -23.31 -22.46 12.77
CA ALA A 67 -24.73 -22.22 13.11
C ALA A 67 -25.06 -20.89 13.83
N THR A 68 -24.15 -19.92 13.93
CA THR A 68 -24.29 -18.78 14.86
C THR A 68 -23.96 -17.39 14.34
N LEU A 69 -23.55 -17.22 13.07
CA LEU A 69 -23.17 -15.90 12.53
C LEU A 69 -24.21 -15.25 11.60
N ALA A 70 -25.41 -15.85 11.51
CA ALA A 70 -26.43 -15.47 10.53
C ALA A 70 -27.22 -14.18 10.84
N SER A 71 -26.96 -13.46 11.93
CA SER A 71 -27.91 -12.41 12.37
C SER A 71 -27.28 -11.21 13.08
N VAL A 72 -26.30 -10.54 12.47
CA VAL A 72 -25.97 -9.14 12.84
C VAL A 72 -25.90 -8.28 11.57
N PRO A 73 -26.87 -7.37 11.35
CA PRO A 73 -26.94 -6.56 10.14
C PRO A 73 -26.14 -5.27 10.32
N ILE A 74 -24.82 -5.32 10.20
CA ILE A 74 -24.03 -4.10 9.97
C ILE A 74 -22.98 -4.42 8.91
N ALA A 75 -23.31 -4.07 7.68
CA ALA A 75 -22.42 -4.11 6.53
C ALA A 75 -22.16 -2.67 6.11
N ILE A 76 -21.19 -2.02 6.77
CA ILE A 76 -20.58 -0.72 6.42
C ILE A 76 -21.59 0.41 6.15
N THR A 77 -21.65 1.38 7.05
CA THR A 77 -22.39 2.62 6.79
C THR A 77 -21.73 3.42 5.66
N PRO A 78 -22.50 4.22 4.88
CA PRO A 78 -21.91 5.11 3.86
C PRO A 78 -20.82 6.04 4.40
N ILE A 79 -20.91 6.39 5.69
CA ILE A 79 -19.92 7.21 6.39
C ILE A 79 -18.60 6.46 6.56
N GLU A 80 -18.63 5.20 6.97
CA GLU A 80 -17.43 4.36 7.08
C GLU A 80 -16.78 4.13 5.71
N LEU A 81 -17.59 3.88 4.68
CA LEU A 81 -17.08 3.74 3.31
C LEU A 81 -16.39 5.01 2.83
N ARG A 82 -16.97 6.19 3.12
CA ARG A 82 -16.37 7.48 2.78
C ARG A 82 -15.05 7.72 3.53
N ARG A 83 -14.97 7.32 4.81
CA ARG A 83 -13.72 7.42 5.59
C ARG A 83 -12.64 6.50 5.04
N LEU A 84 -13.01 5.26 4.70
CA LEU A 84 -12.10 4.29 4.10
C LEU A 84 -11.59 4.79 2.74
N ALA A 85 -12.49 5.29 1.88
CA ALA A 85 -12.13 5.88 0.60
C ALA A 85 -11.23 7.12 0.77
N GLY A 86 -11.48 7.94 1.79
CA GLY A 86 -10.67 9.12 2.10
C GLY A 86 -9.21 8.80 2.46
N LEU A 87 -8.93 7.59 2.94
CA LEU A 87 -7.57 7.11 3.18
C LEU A 87 -7.01 6.35 1.97
N PHE A 88 -7.80 5.42 1.42
CA PHE A 88 -7.34 4.49 0.39
C PHE A 88 -7.12 5.18 -0.97
N VAL A 89 -8.04 6.06 -1.39
CA VAL A 89 -7.97 6.69 -2.72
C VAL A 89 -6.72 7.55 -2.88
N PRO A 90 -6.36 8.45 -1.94
CA PRO A 90 -5.11 9.20 -2.05
C PRO A 90 -3.87 8.30 -2.09
N ALA A 91 -3.83 7.25 -1.27
CA ALA A 91 -2.71 6.31 -1.25
C ALA A 91 -2.60 5.51 -2.57
N ALA A 92 -3.72 5.06 -3.12
CA ALA A 92 -3.76 4.37 -4.41
C ALA A 92 -3.28 5.25 -5.56
N ILE A 93 -3.72 6.52 -5.59
CA ILE A 93 -3.26 7.51 -6.58
C ILE A 93 -1.75 7.74 -6.44
N PHE A 94 -1.24 7.85 -5.21
CA PHE A 94 0.18 7.99 -4.95
C PHE A 94 0.97 6.81 -5.54
N VAL A 95 0.59 5.57 -5.22
CA VAL A 95 1.26 4.37 -5.74
C VAL A 95 1.19 4.31 -7.27
N ALA A 96 0.04 4.63 -7.87
CA ALA A 96 -0.13 4.65 -9.31
C ALA A 96 0.69 5.75 -10.01
N ALA A 97 1.04 6.83 -9.29
CA ALA A 97 1.86 7.91 -9.83
C ALA A 97 3.37 7.58 -9.83
N ILE A 98 3.84 6.65 -9.00
CA ILE A 98 5.27 6.31 -8.87
C ILE A 98 5.92 5.91 -10.21
N PRO A 99 5.33 5.02 -11.04
CA PRO A 99 5.95 4.63 -12.31
C PRO A 99 6.15 5.79 -13.29
N LEU A 100 5.30 6.82 -13.22
CA LEU A 100 5.37 8.00 -14.09
C LEU A 100 6.29 9.08 -13.51
N ALA A 101 6.02 9.51 -12.27
CA ALA A 101 6.66 10.66 -11.65
C ALA A 101 7.91 10.33 -10.83
N GLY A 102 8.11 9.06 -10.49
CA GLY A 102 9.12 8.63 -9.54
C GLY A 102 8.69 8.82 -8.09
N MET A 103 9.39 8.12 -7.19
CA MET A 103 9.08 8.06 -5.77
C MET A 103 9.17 9.43 -5.10
N TYR A 104 10.16 10.26 -5.48
CA TYR A 104 10.37 11.59 -4.89
C TYR A 104 9.23 12.55 -5.22
N ALA A 105 8.93 12.73 -6.51
CA ALA A 105 7.90 13.65 -6.96
C ALA A 105 6.51 13.14 -6.57
N ALA A 106 6.25 11.83 -6.68
CA ALA A 106 4.99 11.25 -6.23
C ALA A 106 4.78 11.46 -4.72
N SER A 107 5.82 11.29 -3.89
CA SER A 107 5.73 11.50 -2.45
C SER A 107 5.50 12.97 -2.10
N ALA A 108 6.20 13.89 -2.77
CA ALA A 108 5.99 15.33 -2.61
C ALA A 108 4.55 15.73 -2.95
N LEU A 109 4.05 15.27 -4.10
CA LEU A 109 2.70 15.55 -4.56
C LEU A 109 1.66 14.97 -3.60
N TYR A 110 1.87 13.74 -3.12
CA TYR A 110 0.99 13.10 -2.15
C TYR A 110 0.91 13.88 -0.84
N VAL A 111 2.07 14.22 -0.25
CA VAL A 111 2.13 15.02 0.99
C VAL A 111 1.47 16.39 0.80
N PHE A 112 1.78 17.07 -0.31
CA PHE A 112 1.16 18.34 -0.62
C PHE A 112 -0.36 18.22 -0.73
N ALA A 113 -0.86 17.25 -1.50
CA ALA A 113 -2.28 17.03 -1.73
C ALA A 113 -3.03 16.73 -0.41
N VAL A 114 -2.50 15.83 0.41
CA VAL A 114 -3.13 15.43 1.69
C VAL A 114 -3.15 16.58 2.70
N LEU A 115 -2.17 17.47 2.68
CA LEU A 115 -2.11 18.62 3.60
C LEU A 115 -2.91 19.83 3.08
N ALA A 116 -2.90 20.08 1.77
CA ALA A 116 -3.50 21.28 1.17
C ALA A 116 -4.99 21.10 0.85
N ILE A 117 -5.42 19.94 0.33
CA ILE A 117 -6.80 19.73 -0.16
C ILE A 117 -7.83 19.81 0.97
N PRO A 118 -7.65 19.13 2.12
CA PRO A 118 -8.59 19.24 3.23
C PRO A 118 -8.60 20.62 3.91
N ARG A 119 -7.74 21.56 3.47
CA ARG A 119 -7.50 22.90 4.05
C ARG A 119 -7.15 22.88 5.54
N HIS A 120 -6.58 21.78 6.04
CA HIS A 120 -6.11 21.70 7.43
C HIS A 120 -4.82 22.49 7.67
N GLN A 121 -4.01 22.72 6.62
CA GLN A 121 -2.74 23.45 6.71
C GLN A 121 -2.70 24.59 5.69
N SER A 122 -1.90 25.61 5.98
CA SER A 122 -1.65 26.68 5.02
C SER A 122 -0.83 26.14 3.84
N VAL A 123 -1.16 26.58 2.62
CA VAL A 123 -0.47 26.17 1.38
C VAL A 123 1.07 26.30 1.48
N PRO A 124 1.64 27.37 2.07
CA PRO A 124 3.09 27.47 2.24
C PRO A 124 3.68 26.37 3.14
N ARG A 125 2.98 25.99 4.23
CA ARG A 125 3.41 24.90 5.10
C ARG A 125 3.33 23.56 4.39
N ALA A 126 2.27 23.32 3.61
CA ALA A 126 2.12 22.10 2.83
C ALA A 126 3.25 21.97 1.78
N LEU A 127 3.61 23.06 1.09
CA LEU A 127 4.74 23.10 0.16
C LEU A 127 6.08 22.82 0.86
N ALA A 128 6.31 23.44 2.02
CA ALA A 128 7.52 23.20 2.80
C ALA A 128 7.64 21.74 3.23
N MET A 129 6.56 21.13 3.73
CA MET A 129 6.56 19.71 4.11
C MET A 129 6.74 18.79 2.91
N ALA A 130 6.07 19.05 1.79
CA ALA A 130 6.25 18.28 0.56
C ALA A 130 7.69 18.30 0.04
N GLY A 131 8.30 19.48 0.00
CA GLY A 131 9.72 19.65 -0.37
C GLY A 131 10.66 18.96 0.62
N ALA A 132 10.41 19.10 1.92
CA ALA A 132 11.19 18.42 2.96
C ALA A 132 11.09 16.90 2.84
N THR A 133 9.92 16.34 2.53
CA THR A 133 9.73 14.91 2.31
C THR A 133 10.57 14.41 1.12
N ALA A 134 10.50 15.08 -0.03
CA ALA A 134 11.30 14.70 -1.19
C ALA A 134 12.80 14.78 -0.90
N LEU A 135 13.25 15.86 -0.26
CA LEU A 135 14.64 16.05 0.12
C LEU A 135 15.12 14.99 1.11
N ALA A 136 14.31 14.68 2.13
CA ALA A 136 14.63 13.66 3.11
C ALA A 136 14.77 12.27 2.47
N LEU A 137 13.84 11.90 1.57
CA LEU A 137 13.95 10.66 0.81
C LEU A 137 15.25 10.61 0.01
N TYR A 138 15.59 11.68 -0.71
CA TYR A 138 16.82 11.73 -1.50
C TYR A 138 18.08 11.60 -0.63
N VAL A 139 18.16 12.34 0.47
CA VAL A 139 19.32 12.31 1.37
C VAL A 139 19.48 10.93 2.01
N VAL A 140 18.39 10.36 2.55
CA VAL A 140 18.45 9.08 3.25
C VAL A 140 18.75 7.95 2.28
N PHE A 141 18.05 7.84 1.16
CA PHE A 141 18.20 6.70 0.27
C PHE A 141 19.42 6.83 -0.63
N GLU A 142 19.65 7.95 -1.30
CA GLU A 142 20.76 8.05 -2.25
C GLU A 142 22.09 8.44 -1.60
N ARG A 143 22.07 9.31 -0.58
CA ARG A 143 23.32 9.76 0.06
C ARG A 143 23.75 8.92 1.23
N MET A 144 22.83 8.45 2.06
CA MET A 144 23.21 7.60 3.20
C MET A 144 23.21 6.12 2.83
N PHE A 145 22.12 5.61 2.23
CA PHE A 145 22.01 4.18 1.92
C PHE A 145 22.56 3.78 0.56
N GLN A 146 22.84 4.74 -0.33
CA GLN A 146 23.28 4.49 -1.71
C GLN A 146 22.33 3.55 -2.48
N VAL A 147 21.04 3.62 -2.16
CA VAL A 147 19.95 2.87 -2.80
C VAL A 147 19.20 3.83 -3.72
N SER A 148 19.13 3.49 -5.01
CA SER A 148 18.34 4.25 -5.98
C SER A 148 16.86 3.92 -5.84
N LEU A 149 16.03 4.93 -5.60
CA LEU A 149 14.58 4.78 -5.63
C LEU A 149 14.07 4.86 -7.08
N PRO A 150 12.83 4.40 -7.37
CA PRO A 150 12.25 4.54 -8.70
C PRO A 150 12.16 6.02 -9.11
N HIS A 151 12.83 6.41 -10.19
CA HIS A 151 12.82 7.79 -10.70
C HIS A 151 11.63 8.09 -11.64
N GLY A 152 11.01 7.03 -12.18
CA GLY A 152 9.83 7.12 -13.05
C GLY A 152 10.15 7.53 -14.49
N ALA A 153 9.16 7.36 -15.36
CA ALA A 153 9.31 7.63 -16.79
C ALA A 153 9.59 9.10 -17.13
N LEU A 154 9.12 10.05 -16.30
CA LEU A 154 9.38 11.48 -16.50
C LEU A 154 10.87 11.79 -16.31
N ALA A 155 11.50 11.28 -15.26
CA ALA A 155 12.94 11.46 -15.05
C ALA A 155 13.74 10.86 -16.21
N ALA A 156 13.38 9.65 -16.63
CA ALA A 156 14.01 8.99 -17.78
C ALA A 156 13.88 9.80 -19.08
N ALA A 157 12.75 10.46 -19.30
CA ALA A 157 12.55 11.35 -20.47
C ALA A 157 13.43 12.60 -20.44
N PHE A 158 13.83 13.08 -19.25
CA PHE A 158 14.76 14.19 -19.07
C PHE A 158 16.23 13.75 -18.93
N GLY A 159 16.51 12.44 -19.06
CA GLY A 159 17.86 11.88 -18.98
C GLY A 159 18.41 11.68 -17.57
N PHE A 160 17.53 11.58 -16.58
CA PHE A 160 17.84 11.33 -15.16
C PHE A 160 17.34 9.95 -14.71
#